data_AF-A0A5B6V3S0-F1
#
_entry.id   AF-A0A5B6V3S0-F1
#
_cell.length_a   1.000
_cell.length_b   1.000
_cell.length_c   1.000
_cell.angle_alpha   90.00
_cell.angle_beta   90.00
_cell.angle_gamma   90.00
#
_symmetry.space_group_name_H-M   'P 1'
#
loop_
_entity.id
_entity.type
_entity.pdbx_description
1 polymer ?
#
loop_
_entity_poly.entity_id
_entity_poly.type
_entity_poly.pdbx_seq_one_letter_code
_entity_poly.pdbx_strand_id
1 'polypeptide(L)'
;MATISKLSNPNPVASLSSSFKPRSSSSLKCFVGFPTRPGFSSKLVSSSSLSSINTHPFRGSLVFVNSLIPTGFSYGSVRCSLADGNGSSVKRTTLHDLYEKEGQSPWYDNLCRPVTDLLPLIASGVRGVTSNPAIFQKAISSSNAYNDQFRELVQSGKDIESAYWELVVKDIQDACKLFEPIYDQTDGGDGYVSVEVSPRLADDTNGTIEAAKYLHKVVDRPNVYIKIPATAPCIPSIKEVIANGISVNVTVCYF
;
A
#
# COMPACT_ATOMS: atom_id res chain seq x y z
N MET A 1 14.19 21.45 45.61
CA MET A 1 14.51 22.87 45.38
C MET A 1 14.23 23.17 43.92
N ALA A 2 13.45 24.21 43.62
CA ALA A 2 13.28 24.72 42.27
C ALA A 2 14.06 26.02 42.12
N THR A 3 14.59 26.29 40.92
CA THR A 3 15.19 27.59 40.59
C THR A 3 14.57 28.10 39.30
N ILE A 4 13.87 29.23 39.41
CA ILE A 4 13.22 29.94 38.32
C ILE A 4 14.17 31.05 37.85
N SER A 5 14.37 31.18 36.54
CA SER A 5 14.94 32.39 35.94
C SER A 5 13.86 33.16 35.19
N LYS A 6 13.55 34.36 35.68
CA LYS A 6 12.64 35.31 35.03
C LYS A 6 13.36 36.04 33.89
N LEU A 7 12.65 36.31 32.79
CA LEU A 7 12.87 37.52 31.98
C LEU A 7 11.52 38.12 31.59
N SER A 8 11.52 39.43 31.35
CA SER A 8 10.34 40.31 31.44
C SER A 8 9.88 40.87 30.09
N ASN A 9 8.56 41.05 29.93
CA ASN A 9 7.96 41.88 28.88
C ASN A 9 8.30 43.37 29.06
N PRO A 10 8.21 44.15 27.98
CA PRO A 10 7.14 45.16 27.93
C PRO A 10 6.32 45.20 26.62
N ASN A 11 5.05 45.60 26.79
CA ASN A 11 4.03 45.95 25.79
C ASN A 11 4.15 47.44 25.38
N PRO A 12 3.22 48.07 24.62
CA PRO A 12 2.45 47.64 23.42
C PRO A 12 2.38 48.74 22.31
N VAL A 13 2.07 48.42 21.04
CA VAL A 13 1.61 49.46 20.05
C VAL A 13 0.56 48.97 19.04
N ALA A 14 -0.54 49.74 18.98
CA ALA A 14 -1.51 49.99 17.89
C ALA A 14 -2.12 48.86 17.03
N SER A 15 -3.46 48.83 17.07
CA SER A 15 -4.37 48.32 16.05
C SER A 15 -4.33 49.10 14.72
N LEU A 16 -4.46 48.40 13.59
CA LEU A 16 -4.85 49.00 12.30
C LEU A 16 -5.89 48.11 11.60
N SER A 17 -7.14 48.56 11.60
CA SER A 17 -8.25 47.92 10.90
C SER A 17 -8.28 48.36 9.42
N SER A 18 -8.28 47.41 8.47
CA SER A 18 -8.59 47.69 7.07
C SER A 18 -9.65 46.72 6.54
N SER A 19 -10.87 47.23 6.38
CA SER A 19 -11.99 46.47 5.83
C SER A 19 -11.82 46.26 4.33
N PHE A 20 -11.69 45.00 3.89
CA PHE A 20 -11.84 44.64 2.49
C PHE A 20 -13.19 43.95 2.25
N LYS A 21 -13.98 44.49 1.33
CA LYS A 21 -15.26 43.91 0.88
C LYS A 21 -15.00 42.75 -0.09
N PRO A 22 -15.74 41.63 -0.02
CA PRO A 22 -15.64 40.57 -1.01
C PRO A 22 -16.27 41.01 -2.35
N ARG A 23 -15.56 40.78 -3.46
CA ARG A 23 -16.15 40.75 -4.81
C ARG A 23 -16.50 39.31 -5.17
N SER A 24 -17.69 39.09 -5.70
CA SER A 24 -18.07 37.84 -6.34
C SER A 24 -17.52 37.75 -7.77
N SER A 25 -17.12 36.56 -8.21
CA SER A 25 -17.52 36.02 -9.53
C SER A 25 -17.15 34.54 -9.71
N SER A 26 -18.03 33.84 -10.45
CA SER A 26 -17.76 32.68 -11.32
C SER A 26 -16.95 31.49 -10.78
N SER A 27 -17.67 30.39 -10.55
CA SER A 27 -17.11 29.03 -10.50
C SER A 27 -16.41 28.68 -11.82
N LEU A 28 -15.13 28.33 -11.76
CA LEU A 28 -14.42 27.61 -12.83
C LEU A 28 -14.28 26.14 -12.43
N LYS A 29 -15.19 25.30 -12.93
CA LYS A 29 -15.06 23.84 -12.82
C LYS A 29 -13.99 23.37 -13.80
N CYS A 30 -12.78 23.08 -13.31
CA CYS A 30 -11.75 22.46 -14.11
C CYS A 30 -12.08 20.97 -14.27
N PHE A 31 -12.48 20.55 -15.47
CA PHE A 31 -12.74 19.14 -15.77
C PHE A 31 -11.42 18.39 -15.98
N VAL A 32 -11.14 17.42 -15.11
CA VAL A 32 -10.06 16.45 -15.33
C VAL A 32 -10.54 15.41 -16.33
N GLY A 33 -10.12 15.54 -17.59
CA GLY A 33 -10.43 14.59 -18.66
C GLY A 33 -9.30 13.59 -18.89
N PHE A 34 -9.49 12.33 -18.48
CA PHE A 34 -8.60 11.25 -18.88
C PHE A 34 -8.87 10.84 -20.34
N PRO A 35 -7.84 10.68 -21.20
CA PRO A 35 -8.05 10.34 -22.61
C PRO A 35 -8.43 8.86 -22.79
N THR A 36 -9.66 8.62 -23.25
CA THR A 36 -10.10 7.31 -23.75
C THR A 36 -9.58 7.09 -25.18
N ARG A 37 -8.90 5.97 -25.43
CA ARG A 37 -8.54 5.54 -26.80
C ARG A 37 -9.77 4.94 -27.51
N PRO A 38 -9.94 5.17 -28.82
CA PRO A 38 -11.07 4.63 -29.58
C PRO A 38 -10.93 3.12 -29.80
N GLY A 39 -12.06 2.41 -29.82
CA GLY A 39 -12.13 0.96 -30.00
C GLY A 39 -11.85 0.52 -31.44
N PHE A 40 -11.30 -0.69 -31.57
CA PHE A 40 -11.19 -1.39 -32.86
C PHE A 40 -12.43 -2.27 -33.09
N SER A 41 -13.06 -2.12 -34.25
CA SER A 41 -14.21 -2.93 -34.68
C SER A 41 -13.79 -4.10 -35.57
N SER A 42 -14.61 -5.14 -35.57
CA SER A 42 -14.35 -6.47 -36.12
C SER A 42 -14.45 -6.58 -37.65
N LYS A 43 -13.78 -7.61 -38.21
CA LYS A 43 -14.25 -8.31 -39.42
C LYS A 43 -14.12 -9.83 -39.27
N LEU A 44 -15.19 -10.52 -39.65
CA LEU A 44 -15.30 -11.99 -39.71
C LEU A 44 -14.76 -12.54 -41.04
N VAL A 45 -14.23 -13.77 -41.02
CA VAL A 45 -14.23 -14.73 -42.15
C VAL A 45 -14.43 -16.15 -41.60
N SER A 46 -15.08 -17.02 -42.37
CA SER A 46 -15.43 -18.43 -42.03
C SER A 46 -14.98 -19.34 -43.20
N SER A 47 -14.90 -20.68 -43.11
CA SER A 47 -15.37 -21.66 -42.11
C SER A 47 -14.30 -22.77 -41.89
N SER A 48 -14.48 -24.01 -41.41
CA SER A 48 -15.63 -24.93 -41.31
C SER A 48 -15.40 -26.08 -40.30
N SER A 49 -16.49 -26.55 -39.67
CA SER A 49 -16.80 -27.96 -39.31
C SER A 49 -15.72 -28.88 -38.70
N LEU A 50 -15.94 -29.32 -37.44
CA LEU A 50 -16.63 -30.60 -37.20
C LEU A 50 -17.24 -30.68 -35.78
N SER A 51 -18.24 -31.55 -35.61
CA SER A 51 -19.14 -31.62 -34.46
C SER A 51 -18.93 -32.86 -33.58
N SER A 52 -19.20 -32.74 -32.27
CA SER A 52 -20.09 -33.68 -31.59
C SER A 52 -20.74 -33.08 -30.34
N ILE A 53 -21.88 -33.65 -29.95
CA ILE A 53 -22.85 -33.14 -28.97
C ILE A 53 -22.81 -34.03 -27.72
N ASN A 54 -22.83 -33.45 -26.51
CA ASN A 54 -23.86 -33.82 -25.52
C ASN A 54 -24.01 -32.87 -24.33
N THR A 55 -25.13 -33.03 -23.61
CA THR A 55 -25.80 -32.00 -22.80
C THR A 55 -25.45 -31.98 -21.31
N HIS A 56 -25.54 -30.75 -20.76
CA HIS A 56 -25.77 -30.35 -19.36
C HIS A 56 -26.86 -31.18 -18.61
N PRO A 57 -26.90 -31.23 -17.25
CA PRO A 57 -27.10 -30.03 -16.41
C PRO A 57 -26.47 -29.93 -15.00
N PHE A 58 -26.54 -28.70 -14.47
CA PHE A 58 -26.25 -28.26 -13.11
C PHE A 58 -27.14 -28.90 -12.02
N ARG A 59 -26.56 -29.27 -10.87
CA ARG A 59 -26.87 -28.76 -9.51
C ARG A 59 -26.18 -29.60 -8.43
N GLY A 60 -25.80 -28.98 -7.31
CA GLY A 60 -25.46 -29.71 -6.08
C GLY A 60 -24.66 -28.90 -5.06
N SER A 61 -25.33 -28.38 -4.03
CA SER A 61 -24.65 -27.86 -2.83
C SER A 61 -24.01 -29.02 -2.06
N LEU A 62 -22.76 -28.88 -1.65
CA LEU A 62 -22.09 -29.86 -0.79
C LEU A 62 -22.30 -29.52 0.69
N VAL A 63 -23.21 -30.26 1.32
CA VAL A 63 -23.34 -30.34 2.77
C VAL A 63 -22.22 -31.24 3.29
N PHE A 64 -21.44 -30.77 4.25
CA PHE A 64 -20.49 -31.63 4.97
C PHE A 64 -21.26 -32.64 5.83
N VAL A 65 -21.21 -33.91 5.44
CA VAL A 65 -21.71 -35.03 6.24
C VAL A 65 -20.51 -35.71 6.90
N ASN A 66 -20.43 -35.65 8.23
CA ASN A 66 -19.44 -36.41 9.00
C ASN A 66 -19.61 -37.91 8.74
N SER A 67 -18.53 -38.57 8.34
CA SER A 67 -18.47 -40.04 8.26
C SER A 67 -17.23 -40.55 8.98
N LEU A 68 -17.45 -41.34 10.03
CA LEU A 68 -16.43 -42.06 10.78
C LEU A 68 -15.97 -43.28 9.98
N ILE A 69 -14.67 -43.35 9.65
CA ILE A 69 -14.02 -44.57 9.16
C ILE A 69 -12.70 -44.74 9.95
N PRO A 70 -12.31 -45.98 10.34
CA PRO A 70 -11.54 -46.18 11.57
C PRO A 70 -10.01 -46.18 11.42
N THR A 71 -9.37 -46.18 12.59
CA THR A 71 -7.93 -46.30 12.84
C THR A 71 -7.23 -47.42 12.06
N GLY A 72 -6.05 -47.14 11.49
CA GLY A 72 -5.07 -48.20 11.20
C GLY A 72 -4.31 -48.15 9.88
N PHE A 73 -3.85 -46.98 9.38
CA PHE A 73 -2.81 -46.95 8.34
C PHE A 73 -1.79 -45.84 8.61
N SER A 74 -0.54 -46.22 8.86
CA SER A 74 0.54 -45.27 9.14
C SER A 74 1.12 -44.74 7.84
N TYR A 75 0.78 -43.50 7.48
CA TYR A 75 1.52 -42.78 6.45
C TYR A 75 2.88 -42.36 7.01
N GLY A 76 3.95 -43.03 6.55
CA GLY A 76 5.31 -42.68 6.88
C GLY A 76 5.64 -41.27 6.40
N SER A 77 5.69 -40.30 7.31
CA SER A 77 6.12 -38.94 7.00
C SER A 77 7.60 -38.95 6.66
N VAL A 78 7.91 -38.85 5.37
CA VAL A 78 9.27 -38.59 4.88
C VAL A 78 9.62 -37.14 5.19
N ARG A 79 10.11 -36.89 6.41
CA ARG A 79 10.79 -35.64 6.73
C ARG A 79 12.14 -35.60 6.03
N CYS A 80 12.18 -34.98 4.85
CA CYS A 80 13.44 -34.51 4.29
C CYS A 80 14.00 -33.39 5.18
N SER A 81 14.91 -33.75 6.08
CA SER A 81 15.70 -32.80 6.84
C SER A 81 16.73 -32.13 5.92
N LEU A 82 16.37 -30.97 5.37
CA LEU A 82 17.36 -30.03 4.80
C LEU A 82 18.17 -29.42 5.96
N ALA A 83 19.19 -30.16 6.39
CA ALA A 83 20.24 -29.68 7.26
C ALA A 83 21.36 -29.07 6.40
N ASP A 84 21.11 -27.91 5.82
CA ASP A 84 22.17 -27.11 5.22
C ASP A 84 22.98 -26.39 6.30
N GLY A 85 24.31 -26.45 6.18
CA GLY A 85 25.25 -26.19 7.26
C GLY A 85 25.60 -24.72 7.50
N ASN A 86 26.43 -24.51 8.53
CA ASN A 86 26.88 -23.20 9.04
C ASN A 86 25.73 -22.29 9.51
N GLY A 87 25.09 -22.72 10.59
CA GLY A 87 24.17 -21.88 11.37
C GLY A 87 24.87 -20.69 12.03
N SER A 88 25.06 -19.61 11.27
CA SER A 88 25.05 -18.28 11.87
C SER A 88 23.68 -18.07 12.48
N SER A 89 23.57 -18.27 13.81
CA SER A 89 22.34 -17.98 14.54
C SER A 89 21.97 -16.52 14.26
N VAL A 90 20.86 -16.32 13.54
CA VAL A 90 20.28 -14.99 13.34
C VAL A 90 20.10 -14.40 14.74
N LYS A 91 20.76 -13.29 15.00
CA LYS A 91 20.84 -12.73 16.35
C LYS A 91 19.45 -12.23 16.73
N ARG A 92 18.71 -13.06 17.49
CA ARG A 92 17.41 -12.74 18.08
C ARG A 92 17.44 -11.33 18.69
N THR A 93 16.41 -10.57 18.35
CA THR A 93 16.20 -9.20 18.83
C THR A 93 14.92 -9.13 19.65
N THR A 94 14.68 -7.99 20.30
CA THR A 94 13.40 -7.69 20.96
C THR A 94 12.21 -7.67 20.00
N LEU A 95 12.41 -7.40 18.70
CA LEU A 95 11.34 -7.40 17.70
C LEU A 95 10.85 -8.82 17.38
N HIS A 96 11.75 -9.81 17.39
CA HIS A 96 11.38 -11.22 17.26
C HIS A 96 10.54 -11.67 18.47
N ASP A 97 10.97 -11.32 19.68
CA ASP A 97 10.24 -11.63 20.91
C ASP A 97 8.85 -10.98 20.94
N LEU A 98 8.72 -9.73 20.46
CA LEU A 98 7.43 -9.02 20.38
C LEU A 98 6.40 -9.75 19.49
N TYR A 99 6.85 -10.35 18.39
CA TYR A 99 5.98 -11.15 17.54
C TYR A 99 5.73 -12.55 18.12
N GLU A 100 6.79 -13.29 18.47
CA GLU A 100 6.69 -14.69 18.89
C GLU A 100 6.01 -14.89 20.25
N LYS A 101 6.15 -13.94 21.18
CA LYS A 101 5.66 -14.07 22.57
C LYS A 101 4.39 -13.27 22.80
N GLU A 102 4.31 -12.05 22.27
CA GLU A 102 3.20 -11.13 22.50
C GLU A 102 2.20 -11.07 21.32
N GLY A 103 2.50 -11.72 20.19
CA GLY A 103 1.64 -11.72 19.00
C GLY A 103 1.55 -10.38 18.27
N GLN A 104 2.48 -9.45 18.51
CA GLN A 104 2.47 -8.11 17.92
C GLN A 104 3.52 -7.98 16.81
N SER A 105 3.09 -7.64 15.59
CA SER A 105 3.97 -7.46 14.45
C SER A 105 4.62 -6.06 14.43
N PRO A 106 5.96 -5.93 14.56
CA PRO A 106 6.64 -4.65 14.47
C PRO A 106 6.81 -4.21 13.00
N TRP A 107 6.39 -2.99 12.70
CA TRP A 107 6.52 -2.37 11.38
C TRP A 107 7.41 -1.14 11.44
N TYR A 108 8.05 -0.80 10.31
CA TYR A 108 8.93 0.35 10.20
C TYR A 108 8.22 1.52 9.50
N ASP A 109 8.18 2.72 10.13
CA ASP A 109 7.47 3.90 9.59
C ASP A 109 8.40 4.86 8.84
N ASN A 110 9.09 4.33 7.83
CA ASN A 110 9.87 5.09 6.87
C ASN A 110 10.16 4.23 5.62
N LEU A 111 10.18 4.85 4.45
CA LEU A 111 10.57 4.22 3.20
C LEU A 111 11.37 5.22 2.36
N CYS A 112 12.58 4.83 1.97
CA CYS A 112 13.47 5.64 1.16
C CYS A 112 14.37 4.75 0.30
N ARG A 113 14.91 5.31 -0.78
CA ARG A 113 15.89 4.67 -1.64
C ARG A 113 17.33 4.85 -1.11
N PRO A 114 18.17 3.80 -1.08
CA PRO A 114 17.92 2.45 -1.61
C PRO A 114 17.05 1.58 -0.71
N VAL A 115 16.02 0.95 -1.30
CA VAL A 115 15.03 0.14 -0.56
C VAL A 115 15.66 -1.08 0.13
N THR A 116 16.86 -1.50 -0.31
CA THR A 116 17.67 -2.53 0.35
C THR A 116 18.09 -2.19 1.77
N ASP A 117 18.03 -0.92 2.20
CA ASP A 117 18.28 -0.51 3.59
C ASP A 117 17.23 -1.08 4.58
N LEU A 118 16.14 -1.66 4.08
CA LEU A 118 15.19 -2.44 4.86
C LEU A 118 15.71 -3.84 5.22
N LEU A 119 16.68 -4.42 4.48
CA LEU A 119 17.16 -5.78 4.71
C LEU A 119 17.70 -6.02 6.13
N PRO A 120 18.53 -5.13 6.73
CA PRO A 120 18.97 -5.29 8.12
C PRO A 120 17.81 -5.17 9.12
N LEU A 121 16.76 -4.42 8.81
CA LEU A 121 15.57 -4.27 9.65
C LEU A 121 14.69 -5.52 9.61
N ILE A 122 14.47 -6.07 8.42
CA ILE A 122 13.79 -7.35 8.20
C ILE A 122 14.53 -8.48 8.93
N ALA A 123 15.86 -8.58 8.76
CA ALA A 123 16.70 -9.54 9.50
C ALA A 123 16.72 -9.29 11.02
N SER A 124 16.42 -8.06 11.46
CA SER A 124 16.24 -7.70 12.87
C SER A 124 14.82 -7.93 13.37
N GLY A 125 13.90 -8.47 12.56
CA GLY A 125 12.54 -8.86 12.96
C GLY A 125 11.42 -7.91 12.55
N VAL A 126 11.66 -6.88 11.71
CA VAL A 126 10.59 -6.04 11.14
C VAL A 126 9.75 -6.85 10.13
N ARG A 127 8.43 -6.71 10.20
CA ARG A 127 7.45 -7.55 9.48
C ARG A 127 6.59 -6.82 8.45
N GLY A 128 6.70 -5.49 8.38
CA GLY A 128 6.06 -4.65 7.38
C GLY A 128 6.63 -3.23 7.40
N VAL A 129 6.24 -2.40 6.42
CA VAL A 129 6.69 -1.01 6.31
C VAL A 129 5.56 -0.07 5.92
N THR A 130 5.53 1.12 6.53
CA THR A 130 4.63 2.21 6.14
C THR A 130 5.36 3.34 5.46
N SER A 131 4.68 3.94 4.47
CA SER A 131 5.03 5.23 3.90
C SER A 131 3.89 6.23 4.11
N ASN A 132 4.18 7.49 3.80
CA ASN A 132 3.22 8.58 3.65
C ASN A 132 3.84 9.65 2.74
N PRO A 133 3.07 10.67 2.28
CA PRO A 133 3.58 11.66 1.34
C PRO A 133 4.72 12.53 1.91
N ALA A 134 4.79 12.75 3.24
CA ALA A 134 5.89 13.48 3.86
C ALA A 134 7.19 12.65 3.93
N ILE A 135 7.08 11.33 4.14
CA ILE A 135 8.19 10.38 4.03
C ILE A 135 8.80 10.44 2.62
N PHE A 136 7.97 10.32 1.56
CA PHE A 136 8.47 10.41 0.19
C PHE A 136 9.00 11.80 -0.18
N GLN A 137 8.33 12.87 0.24
CA GLN A 137 8.83 14.24 0.04
C GLN A 137 10.23 14.41 0.64
N LYS A 138 10.45 13.91 1.87
CA LYS A 138 11.76 13.94 2.52
C LYS A 138 12.77 13.09 1.76
N ALA A 139 12.46 11.83 1.48
CA ALA A 139 13.35 10.90 0.78
C ALA A 139 13.83 11.44 -0.57
N ILE A 140 12.90 11.95 -1.40
CA ILE A 140 13.19 12.48 -2.73
C ILE A 140 13.99 13.80 -2.65
N SER A 141 13.66 14.69 -1.72
CA SER A 141 14.33 16.00 -1.62
C SER A 141 15.69 16.00 -0.90
N SER A 142 16.00 14.96 -0.11
CA SER A 142 17.24 14.89 0.67
C SER A 142 18.25 13.85 0.19
N SER A 143 17.97 13.11 -0.89
CA SER A 143 18.84 12.03 -1.40
C SER A 143 19.08 12.11 -2.90
N ASN A 144 20.32 11.92 -3.31
CA ASN A 144 20.70 11.80 -4.73
C ASN A 144 20.25 10.48 -5.36
N ALA A 145 19.75 9.51 -4.58
CA ALA A 145 19.34 8.18 -5.08
C ALA A 145 18.19 8.21 -6.11
N TYR A 146 17.48 9.33 -6.21
CA TYR A 146 16.38 9.54 -7.15
C TYR A 146 16.83 10.23 -8.45
N ASN A 147 18.03 10.82 -8.50
CA ASN A 147 18.43 11.78 -9.54
C ASN A 147 18.41 11.22 -10.96
N ASP A 148 18.85 9.98 -11.16
CA ASP A 148 18.97 9.41 -12.50
C ASP A 148 17.61 9.04 -13.09
N GLN A 149 16.76 8.31 -12.34
CA GLN A 149 15.38 8.05 -12.74
C GLN A 149 14.58 9.35 -12.91
N PHE A 150 14.78 10.35 -12.04
CA PHE A 150 14.13 11.66 -12.18
C PHE A 150 14.58 12.39 -13.46
N ARG A 151 15.86 12.31 -13.83
CA ARG A 151 16.38 12.85 -15.10
C ARG A 151 15.76 12.17 -16.31
N GLU A 152 15.64 10.84 -16.30
CA GLU A 152 14.97 10.05 -17.35
C GLU A 152 13.50 10.44 -17.50
N LEU A 153 12.77 10.55 -16.40
CA LEU A 153 11.36 10.96 -16.39
C LEU A 153 11.17 12.36 -16.99
N VAL A 154 12.00 13.34 -16.58
CA VAL A 154 11.98 14.70 -17.15
C VAL A 154 12.34 14.69 -18.64
N GLN A 155 13.36 13.93 -19.06
CA GLN A 155 13.74 13.80 -20.48
C GLN A 155 12.65 13.15 -21.33
N SER A 156 11.85 12.24 -20.75
CA SER A 156 10.69 11.63 -21.41
C SER A 156 9.46 12.54 -21.51
N GLY A 157 9.53 13.76 -20.98
CA GLY A 157 8.44 14.76 -21.05
C GLY A 157 7.28 14.50 -20.09
N LYS A 158 7.51 13.74 -19.01
CA LYS A 158 6.51 13.51 -17.96
C LYS A 158 6.23 14.79 -17.17
N ASP A 159 4.97 14.98 -16.77
CA ASP A 159 4.61 16.00 -15.79
C ASP A 159 5.07 15.61 -14.37
N ILE A 160 5.03 16.58 -13.46
CA ILE A 160 5.54 16.44 -12.08
C ILE A 160 4.78 15.36 -11.29
N GLU A 161 3.47 15.23 -11.47
CA GLU A 161 2.65 14.28 -10.71
C GLU A 161 2.84 12.85 -11.25
N SER A 162 2.87 12.66 -12.57
CA SER A 162 3.23 11.38 -13.18
C SER A 162 4.64 10.94 -12.77
N ALA A 163 5.62 11.85 -12.81
CA ALA A 163 6.99 11.53 -12.40
C ALA A 163 7.08 11.15 -10.91
N TYR A 164 6.39 11.88 -10.02
CA TYR A 164 6.30 11.52 -8.60
C TYR A 164 5.73 10.11 -8.39
N TRP A 165 4.61 9.79 -9.03
CA TRP A 165 3.99 8.48 -8.89
C TRP A 165 4.85 7.34 -9.45
N GLU A 166 5.60 7.55 -10.53
CA GLU A 166 6.54 6.55 -11.05
C GLU A 166 7.75 6.31 -10.13
N LEU A 167 8.22 7.32 -9.39
CA LEU A 167 9.21 7.12 -8.32
C LEU A 167 8.63 6.32 -7.15
N VAL A 168 7.44 6.71 -6.67
CA VAL A 168 6.76 6.09 -5.52
C VAL A 168 6.38 4.64 -5.79
N VAL A 169 5.72 4.36 -6.92
CA VAL A 169 5.29 3.00 -7.29
C VAL A 169 6.50 2.07 -7.42
N LYS A 170 7.63 2.55 -7.94
CA LYS A 170 8.86 1.75 -8.03
C LYS A 170 9.43 1.39 -6.67
N ASP A 171 9.53 2.35 -5.74
CA ASP A 171 10.02 2.10 -4.38
C ASP A 171 9.08 1.15 -3.61
N ILE A 172 7.76 1.27 -3.79
CA ILE A 172 6.76 0.37 -3.20
C ILE A 172 6.86 -1.04 -3.79
N GLN A 173 7.00 -1.20 -5.11
CA GLN A 173 7.17 -2.50 -5.76
C GLN A 173 8.45 -3.22 -5.29
N ASP A 174 9.55 -2.48 -5.15
CA ASP A 174 10.81 -3.02 -4.63
C ASP A 174 10.67 -3.43 -3.16
N ALA A 175 9.98 -2.63 -2.34
CA ALA A 175 9.74 -2.95 -0.93
C ALA A 175 8.83 -4.19 -0.81
N CYS A 176 7.75 -4.28 -1.60
CA CYS A 176 6.86 -5.44 -1.65
C CYS A 176 7.65 -6.72 -1.89
N LYS A 177 8.61 -6.69 -2.82
CA LYS A 177 9.49 -7.83 -3.13
C LYS A 177 10.41 -8.22 -1.97
N LEU A 178 10.84 -7.27 -1.12
CA LEU A 178 11.65 -7.60 0.06
C LEU A 178 10.82 -8.26 1.18
N PHE A 179 9.53 -7.92 1.28
CA PHE A 179 8.62 -8.46 2.30
C PHE A 179 7.79 -9.68 1.84
N GLU A 180 7.76 -9.98 0.53
CA GLU A 180 7.09 -11.14 -0.07
C GLU A 180 7.37 -12.48 0.67
N PRO A 181 8.62 -12.81 1.08
CA PRO A 181 8.86 -14.03 1.86
C PRO A 181 8.16 -14.08 3.22
N ILE A 182 7.91 -12.94 3.87
CA ILE A 182 7.15 -12.87 5.13
C ILE A 182 5.65 -13.03 4.86
N TYR A 183 5.16 -12.42 3.79
CA TYR A 183 3.76 -12.55 3.36
C TYR A 183 3.41 -14.03 3.08
N ASP A 184 4.23 -14.71 2.29
CA ASP A 184 4.04 -16.13 1.95
C ASP A 184 4.14 -17.04 3.19
N GLN A 185 5.12 -16.82 4.06
CA GLN A 185 5.31 -17.61 5.29
C GLN A 185 4.17 -17.45 6.32
N THR A 186 3.35 -16.42 6.18
CA THR A 186 2.29 -16.07 7.14
C THR A 186 0.89 -16.17 6.57
N ASP A 187 0.74 -16.71 5.36
CA ASP A 187 -0.54 -16.79 4.63
C ASP A 187 -1.24 -15.42 4.56
N GLY A 188 -0.45 -14.37 4.29
CA GLY A 188 -0.92 -12.99 4.24
C GLY A 188 -1.21 -12.34 5.60
N GLY A 189 -0.69 -12.88 6.70
CA GLY A 189 -0.79 -12.28 8.04
C GLY A 189 0.17 -11.08 8.28
N ASP A 190 1.31 -11.06 7.60
CA ASP A 190 2.33 -10.00 7.65
C ASP A 190 2.94 -9.75 6.25
N GLY A 191 4.07 -9.05 6.18
CA GLY A 191 4.82 -8.86 4.94
C GLY A 191 4.28 -7.74 4.06
N TYR A 192 3.50 -6.81 4.64
CA TYR A 192 2.86 -5.75 3.89
C TYR A 192 3.69 -4.46 3.75
N VAL A 193 3.42 -3.76 2.66
CA VAL A 193 4.00 -2.44 2.33
C VAL A 193 2.87 -1.45 2.09
N SER A 194 2.85 -0.35 2.84
CA SER A 194 1.74 0.61 2.80
C SER A 194 2.05 1.87 1.99
N VAL A 195 1.20 2.21 1.01
CA VAL A 195 1.27 3.43 0.19
C VAL A 195 -0.01 4.25 0.33
N GLU A 196 0.13 5.56 0.55
CA GLU A 196 -1.01 6.46 0.81
C GLU A 196 -1.56 7.09 -0.47
N VAL A 197 -2.89 7.20 -0.55
CA VAL A 197 -3.55 8.03 -1.57
C VAL A 197 -3.15 9.51 -1.40
N SER A 198 -3.38 10.34 -2.43
CA SER A 198 -3.12 11.78 -2.33
C SER A 198 -3.94 12.42 -1.20
N PRO A 199 -3.34 13.14 -0.22
CA PRO A 199 -4.08 13.79 0.87
C PRO A 199 -5.11 14.81 0.40
N ARG A 200 -5.00 15.29 -0.85
CA ARG A 200 -5.99 16.18 -1.49
C ARG A 200 -7.35 15.52 -1.71
N LEU A 201 -7.43 14.18 -1.59
CA LEU A 201 -8.65 13.39 -1.74
C LEU A 201 -9.35 13.11 -0.40
N ALA A 202 -8.84 13.62 0.73
CA ALA A 202 -9.39 13.36 2.06
C ALA A 202 -10.88 13.75 2.23
N ASP A 203 -11.37 14.68 1.40
CA ASP A 203 -12.78 15.10 1.34
C ASP A 203 -13.54 14.60 0.08
N ASP A 204 -12.91 13.75 -0.75
CA ASP A 204 -13.48 13.16 -1.96
C ASP A 204 -13.51 11.63 -1.88
N THR A 205 -14.68 11.09 -1.53
CA THR A 205 -14.95 9.66 -1.47
C THR A 205 -14.66 8.96 -2.80
N ASN A 206 -15.11 9.52 -3.93
CA ASN A 206 -15.04 8.85 -5.23
C ASN A 206 -13.62 8.94 -5.80
N GLY A 207 -12.98 10.11 -5.70
CA GLY A 207 -11.58 10.28 -6.04
C GLY A 207 -10.68 9.35 -5.24
N THR A 208 -10.95 9.15 -3.94
CA THR A 208 -10.24 8.19 -3.09
C THR A 208 -10.42 6.74 -3.55
N ILE A 209 -11.65 6.31 -3.90
CA ILE A 209 -11.91 4.96 -4.42
C ILE A 209 -11.11 4.70 -5.71
N GLU A 210 -11.16 5.62 -6.67
CA GLU A 210 -10.51 5.45 -7.96
C GLU A 210 -8.98 5.57 -7.84
N ALA A 211 -8.46 6.45 -6.98
CA ALA A 211 -7.04 6.51 -6.65
C ALA A 211 -6.54 5.21 -5.99
N ALA A 212 -7.32 4.62 -5.08
CA ALA A 212 -6.98 3.36 -4.43
C ALA A 212 -6.94 2.19 -5.43
N LYS A 213 -7.96 2.06 -6.28
CA LYS A 213 -7.99 1.07 -7.38
C LYS A 213 -6.82 1.27 -8.34
N TYR A 214 -6.50 2.52 -8.71
CA TYR A 214 -5.37 2.84 -9.56
C TYR A 214 -4.04 2.41 -8.93
N LEU A 215 -3.77 2.83 -7.68
CA LEU A 215 -2.52 2.49 -6.98
C LEU A 215 -2.34 0.98 -6.81
N HIS A 216 -3.38 0.27 -6.38
CA HIS A 216 -3.34 -1.20 -6.27
C HIS A 216 -2.99 -1.85 -7.63
N LYS A 217 -3.62 -1.38 -8.71
CA LYS A 217 -3.39 -1.88 -10.07
C LYS A 217 -1.98 -1.58 -10.61
N VAL A 218 -1.40 -0.41 -10.33
CA VAL A 218 -0.06 -0.07 -10.86
C VAL A 218 1.08 -0.62 -9.99
N VAL A 219 0.84 -0.84 -8.70
CA VAL A 219 1.79 -1.56 -7.84
C VAL A 219 1.82 -3.05 -8.20
N ASP A 220 0.66 -3.67 -8.42
CA ASP A 220 0.53 -5.07 -8.87
C ASP A 220 1.26 -6.07 -7.94
N ARG A 221 1.00 -5.97 -6.63
CA ARG A 221 1.57 -6.85 -5.60
C ARG A 221 0.51 -7.23 -4.56
N PRO A 222 0.39 -8.51 -4.16
CA PRO A 222 -0.65 -8.95 -3.22
C PRO A 222 -0.45 -8.41 -1.81
N ASN A 223 0.79 -8.05 -1.46
CA ASN A 223 1.18 -7.52 -0.16
C ASN A 223 1.23 -5.98 -0.10
N VAL A 224 0.55 -5.27 -1.01
CA VAL A 224 0.37 -3.81 -0.88
C VAL A 224 -0.84 -3.48 -0.01
N TYR A 225 -0.66 -2.57 0.94
CA TYR A 225 -1.76 -1.86 1.60
C TYR A 225 -1.96 -0.51 0.94
N ILE A 226 -3.19 -0.21 0.52
CA ILE A 226 -3.56 1.16 0.18
C ILE A 226 -3.98 1.88 1.46
N LYS A 227 -3.26 2.94 1.80
CA LYS A 227 -3.48 3.71 3.02
C LYS A 227 -4.47 4.84 2.76
N ILE A 228 -5.56 4.86 3.54
CA ILE A 228 -6.70 5.77 3.37
C ILE A 228 -7.01 6.42 4.72
N PRO A 229 -7.14 7.76 4.80
CA PRO A 229 -7.42 8.44 6.06
C PRO A 229 -8.86 8.21 6.54
N ALA A 230 -9.05 8.12 7.85
CA ALA A 230 -10.33 7.92 8.52
C ALA A 230 -11.15 9.22 8.65
N THR A 231 -11.10 10.11 7.66
CA THR A 231 -11.99 11.28 7.61
C THR A 231 -13.42 10.82 7.35
N ALA A 232 -14.42 11.57 7.82
CA ALA A 232 -15.83 11.22 7.60
C ALA A 232 -16.19 11.00 6.10
N PRO A 233 -15.66 11.78 5.13
CA PRO A 233 -15.86 11.51 3.70
C PRO A 233 -15.15 10.25 3.17
N CYS A 234 -14.09 9.75 3.83
CA CYS A 234 -13.35 8.57 3.41
C CYS A 234 -13.81 7.26 4.08
N ILE A 235 -14.63 7.28 5.13
CA ILE A 235 -15.19 6.04 5.70
C ILE A 235 -15.95 5.19 4.64
N PRO A 236 -16.76 5.75 3.72
CA PRO A 236 -17.39 4.97 2.66
C PRO A 236 -16.39 4.44 1.61
N SER A 237 -15.30 5.16 1.33
CA SER A 237 -14.29 4.70 0.35
C SER A 237 -13.48 3.52 0.88
N ILE A 238 -13.15 3.50 2.18
CA ILE A 238 -12.53 2.35 2.85
C ILE A 238 -13.38 1.09 2.65
N LYS A 239 -14.70 1.18 2.90
CA LYS A 239 -15.63 0.04 2.74
C LYS A 239 -15.67 -0.46 1.30
N GLU A 240 -15.78 0.45 0.33
CA GLU A 240 -15.83 0.10 -1.10
C GLU A 240 -14.53 -0.54 -1.57
N VAL A 241 -13.37 0.02 -1.20
CA VAL A 241 -12.05 -0.51 -1.59
C VAL A 241 -11.83 -1.93 -1.03
N ILE A 242 -12.18 -2.18 0.23
CA ILE A 242 -12.16 -3.52 0.81
C ILE A 242 -13.13 -4.47 0.10
N ALA A 243 -14.33 -4.01 -0.27
CA ALA A 243 -15.30 -4.82 -1.03
C ALA A 243 -14.83 -5.19 -2.45
N ASN A 244 -13.89 -4.42 -3.02
CA ASN A 244 -13.22 -4.74 -4.28
C ASN A 244 -12.01 -5.69 -4.08
N GLY A 245 -11.80 -6.23 -2.88
CA GLY A 245 -10.70 -7.15 -2.57
C GLY A 245 -9.33 -6.46 -2.38
N ILE A 246 -9.30 -5.14 -2.20
CA ILE A 246 -8.07 -4.38 -2.01
C ILE A 246 -7.81 -4.21 -0.51
N SER A 247 -6.63 -4.63 -0.07
CA SER A 247 -6.15 -4.45 1.31
C SER A 247 -5.99 -2.97 1.66
N VAL A 248 -6.63 -2.51 2.73
CA VAL A 248 -6.60 -1.10 3.21
C VAL A 248 -5.93 -0.94 4.56
N ASN A 249 -5.01 0.03 4.67
CA ASN A 249 -4.47 0.53 5.94
C ASN A 249 -5.20 1.83 6.33
N VAL A 250 -6.05 1.75 7.34
CA VAL A 250 -6.84 2.92 7.79
C VAL A 250 -5.98 3.79 8.72
N THR A 251 -5.82 5.07 8.36
CA THR A 251 -4.89 5.99 9.04
C THR A 251 -5.58 7.27 9.55
N VAL A 252 -4.87 8.11 10.32
CA VAL A 252 -5.41 9.37 10.91
C VAL A 252 -6.60 9.11 11.84
N CYS A 253 -6.58 7.98 12.56
CA CYS A 253 -7.57 7.62 13.57
C CYS A 253 -7.25 8.30 14.91
N TYR A 254 -8.08 9.27 15.31
CA TYR A 254 -8.06 9.88 16.64
C TYR A 254 -9.47 9.80 17.22
N PHE A 255 -9.58 9.42 18.49
CA PHE A 255 -10.85 9.20 19.22
C PHE A 255 -10.96 10.13 20.43
#